data_AF-A0A564XYT6-F1
#
_entry.id   AF-A0A564XYT6-F1
#
_cell.length_a   1.000
_cell.length_b   1.000
_cell.length_c   1.000
_cell.angle_alpha   90.00
_cell.angle_beta   90.00
_cell.angle_gamma   90.00
#
_symmetry.space_group_name_H-M   'P 1'
#
loop_
_entity.id
_entity.type
_entity.pdbx_description
1 polymer ?
#
loop_
_entity_poly.entity_id
_entity_poly.type
_entity_poly.pdbx_seq_one_letter_code
_entity_poly.pdbx_strand_id
1 'polypeptide(L)'
;MGYTAHFLGTLFIVTSIRAKEKGLQHCVPTEFQPCRWYMLTLVFVYSRWTKSELRCYVDGKIISSVDMAWPISTSDCFDRCMIGGTFDQREDNLFSGRIASVTGFTEALSPQQISGLYSLGPNYKGQLKFESEVR
;
A
#
# COMPACT_ATOMS: atom_id res chain seq x y z
N MET A 1 4.55 5.32 -11.71
CA MET A 1 3.63 4.19 -11.54
C MET A 1 2.53 4.60 -10.59
N GLY A 2 1.28 4.42 -10.96
CA GLY A 2 0.14 4.73 -10.08
C GLY A 2 -0.34 3.46 -9.39
N TYR A 3 -0.87 3.61 -8.18
CA TYR A 3 -1.53 2.52 -7.48
C TYR A 3 -2.89 2.99 -7.02
N THR A 4 -3.88 2.12 -7.12
CA THR A 4 -5.16 2.29 -6.44
C THR A 4 -5.41 1.07 -5.60
N ALA A 5 -6.17 1.25 -4.53
CA ALA A 5 -6.66 0.13 -3.76
C ALA A 5 -8.03 0.45 -3.18
N HIS A 6 -8.86 -0.58 -3.07
CA HIS A 6 -10.22 -0.46 -2.56
C HIS A 6 -10.66 -1.76 -1.90
N PHE A 7 -11.73 -1.68 -1.12
CA PHE A 7 -12.41 -2.86 -0.60
C PHE A 7 -13.55 -3.26 -1.53
N LEU A 8 -13.70 -4.56 -1.75
CA LEU A 8 -14.89 -5.17 -2.36
C LEU A 8 -15.44 -6.17 -1.35
N GLY A 9 -16.46 -5.75 -0.58
CA GLY A 9 -16.89 -6.49 0.61
C GLY A 9 -15.77 -6.57 1.65
N THR A 10 -15.39 -7.78 2.04
CA THR A 10 -14.30 -8.05 3.00
C THR A 10 -12.92 -8.21 2.34
N LEU A 11 -12.84 -8.11 1.02
CA LEU A 11 -11.60 -8.30 0.28
C LEU A 11 -10.92 -6.98 -0.03
N PHE A 12 -9.60 -6.92 0.16
CA PHE A 12 -8.79 -5.77 -0.22
C PHE A 12 -8.11 -6.00 -1.57
N ILE A 13 -8.37 -5.10 -2.51
CA ILE A 13 -7.90 -5.21 -3.88
C ILE A 13 -6.91 -4.09 -4.17
N VAL A 14 -5.72 -4.44 -4.67
CA VAL A 14 -4.69 -3.49 -5.11
C VAL A 14 -4.56 -3.57 -6.61
N THR A 15 -4.61 -2.42 -7.28
CA THR A 15 -4.40 -2.30 -8.71
C THR A 15 -3.18 -1.44 -8.99
N SER A 16 -2.20 -2.02 -9.67
CA SER A 16 -1.04 -1.29 -10.19
C SER A 16 -1.36 -0.77 -11.58
N ILE A 17 -1.26 0.54 -11.79
CA ILE A 17 -1.67 1.22 -13.03
C ILE A 17 -0.42 1.51 -13.88
N ARG A 18 -0.43 1.00 -15.11
CA ARG A 18 0.60 1.26 -16.13
C ARG A 18 0.21 2.42 -17.05
N ALA A 19 -1.05 2.44 -17.47
CA ALA A 19 -1.68 3.48 -18.28
C ALA A 19 -3.17 3.52 -17.90
N LYS A 20 -3.93 4.54 -18.33
CA LYS A 20 -5.31 4.81 -17.87
C LYS A 20 -6.26 3.59 -17.76
N GLU A 21 -6.04 2.51 -18.53
CA GLU A 21 -6.90 1.31 -18.50
C GLU A 21 -6.15 -0.04 -18.48
N LYS A 22 -4.83 -0.06 -18.28
CA LYS A 22 -4.04 -1.30 -18.21
C LYS A 22 -3.31 -1.38 -16.88
N GLY A 23 -3.57 -2.43 -16.12
CA GLY A 23 -2.96 -2.64 -14.81
C GLY A 23 -2.95 -4.09 -14.34
N LEU A 24 -2.19 -4.36 -13.28
CA LEU A 24 -2.25 -5.62 -12.53
C LEU A 24 -3.25 -5.46 -11.39
N GLN A 25 -4.27 -6.29 -11.33
CA GLN A 25 -5.14 -6.36 -10.16
C GLN A 25 -4.71 -7.55 -9.29
N HIS A 26 -4.57 -7.31 -8.00
CA HIS A 26 -4.20 -8.31 -7.02
C HIS A 26 -5.18 -8.27 -5.85
N CYS A 27 -5.79 -9.41 -5.55
CA CYS A 27 -6.63 -9.59 -4.37
C CYS A 27 -5.74 -10.05 -3.22
N VAL A 28 -5.63 -9.26 -2.16
CA VAL A 28 -4.87 -9.66 -0.98
C VAL A 28 -5.59 -10.84 -0.33
N PRO A 29 -4.94 -12.00 -0.14
CA PRO A 29 -5.57 -13.20 0.40
C PRO A 29 -5.75 -13.09 1.92
N THR A 30 -6.59 -12.15 2.34
CA THR A 30 -7.01 -11.93 3.72
C THR A 30 -8.44 -11.44 3.70
N GLU A 31 -9.26 -12.06 4.54
CA GLU A 31 -10.63 -11.63 4.75
C GLU A 31 -10.67 -10.62 5.90
N PHE A 32 -10.95 -9.36 5.56
CA PHE A 32 -10.98 -8.28 6.53
C PHE A 32 -12.35 -8.21 7.22
N GLN A 33 -12.33 -8.37 8.54
CA GLN A 33 -13.52 -8.29 9.37
C GLN A 33 -13.86 -6.84 9.74
N PRO A 34 -15.15 -6.44 9.71
CA PRO A 34 -15.59 -5.13 10.19
C PRO A 34 -15.20 -4.87 11.65
N CYS A 35 -15.07 -3.59 12.01
CA CYS A 35 -14.81 -3.15 13.39
C CYS A 35 -13.51 -3.70 14.02
N ARG A 36 -12.57 -4.21 13.21
CA ARG A 36 -11.24 -4.62 13.66
C ARG A 36 -10.18 -3.72 13.02
N TRP A 37 -9.17 -3.36 13.82
CA TRP A 37 -8.00 -2.64 13.32
C TRP A 37 -7.03 -3.62 12.65
N TYR A 38 -6.49 -3.20 11.51
CA TYR A 38 -5.45 -3.89 10.77
C TYR A 38 -4.33 -2.93 10.43
N MET A 39 -3.09 -3.40 10.49
CA MET A 39 -1.97 -2.71 9.87
C MET A 39 -1.75 -3.30 8.48
N LEU A 40 -2.13 -2.54 7.46
CA LEU A 40 -1.87 -2.89 6.08
C LEU A 40 -0.57 -2.22 5.61
N THR A 41 0.33 -2.98 4.99
CA THR A 41 1.55 -2.43 4.38
C THR A 41 1.72 -2.96 2.97
N LEU A 42 1.83 -2.05 2.02
CA LEU A 42 2.13 -2.35 0.63
C LEU A 42 3.58 -1.96 0.35
N VAL A 43 4.36 -2.89 -0.18
CA VAL A 43 5.78 -2.68 -0.47
C VAL A 43 6.04 -3.02 -1.92
N PHE A 44 6.49 -2.01 -2.67
CA PHE A 44 7.00 -2.22 -4.00
C PHE A 44 8.51 -2.50 -3.95
N VAL A 45 8.93 -3.66 -4.44
CA VAL A 45 10.33 -4.08 -4.49
C VAL A 45 10.81 -4.02 -5.93
N TYR A 46 11.60 -3.00 -6.24
CA TYR A 46 12.22 -2.86 -7.55
C TYR A 46 13.36 -3.87 -7.72
N SER A 47 13.41 -4.50 -8.89
CA SER A 47 14.58 -5.27 -9.34
C SER A 47 14.98 -4.86 -10.75
N ARG A 48 16.28 -4.65 -10.94
CA ARG A 48 16.87 -4.34 -12.27
C ARG A 48 17.11 -5.60 -13.10
N TRP A 49 17.35 -6.73 -12.44
CA TRP A 49 17.82 -7.96 -13.08
C TRP A 49 16.71 -9.03 -13.17
N THR A 50 15.77 -8.99 -12.25
CA THR A 50 14.62 -9.88 -12.19
C THR A 50 13.33 -9.08 -12.33
N LYS A 51 12.19 -9.73 -12.19
CA LYS A 51 10.91 -9.03 -12.08
C LYS A 51 10.85 -8.25 -10.78
N SER A 52 10.24 -7.07 -10.83
CA SER A 52 9.89 -6.34 -9.62
C SER A 52 8.70 -7.01 -8.94
N GLU A 53 8.47 -6.74 -7.66
CA GLU A 53 7.42 -7.40 -6.88
C GLU A 53 6.55 -6.39 -6.15
N LEU A 54 5.26 -6.71 -6.02
CA LEU A 54 4.37 -6.07 -5.07
C LEU A 54 4.13 -7.03 -3.90
N ARG A 55 4.57 -6.65 -2.70
CA ARG A 55 4.38 -7.41 -1.47
C ARG A 55 3.31 -6.75 -0.61
N CYS A 56 2.39 -7.55 -0.10
CA CYS A 56 1.34 -7.09 0.80
C CYS A 56 1.51 -7.77 2.16
N TYR A 57 1.48 -6.96 3.20
CA TYR A 57 1.57 -7.39 4.59
C TYR A 57 0.32 -6.98 5.35
N VAL A 58 -0.13 -7.85 6.24
CA VAL A 58 -1.20 -7.56 7.20
C VAL A 58 -0.66 -7.90 8.58
N ASP A 59 -0.84 -6.98 9.52
CA ASP A 59 -0.46 -7.16 10.93
C ASP A 59 1.01 -7.60 11.08
N GLY A 60 1.90 -6.95 10.34
CA GLY A 60 3.34 -7.20 10.37
C GLY A 60 3.83 -8.43 9.59
N LYS A 61 2.93 -9.24 9.02
CA LYS A 61 3.26 -10.51 8.34
C LYS A 61 3.00 -10.45 6.85
N ILE A 62 3.87 -11.09 6.07
CA ILE A 62 3.68 -11.17 4.62
C ILE A 62 2.48 -12.08 4.32
N ILE A 63 1.58 -11.57 3.50
CA ILE A 63 0.36 -12.27 3.08
C ILE A 63 0.45 -12.66 1.60
N SER A 64 1.09 -11.84 0.78
CA SER A 64 1.30 -12.15 -0.64
C SER A 64 2.50 -11.41 -1.23
N SER A 65 3.10 -12.01 -2.25
CA SER A 65 4.08 -11.38 -3.14
C SER A 65 3.69 -11.69 -4.57
N VAL A 66 3.58 -10.67 -5.41
CA VAL A 66 3.18 -10.81 -6.81
C VAL A 66 4.23 -10.21 -7.72
N ASP A 67 4.71 -11.02 -8.66
CA ASP A 67 5.59 -10.58 -9.72
C ASP A 67 4.91 -9.52 -10.60
N MET A 68 5.56 -8.37 -10.72
CA MET A 68 5.22 -7.36 -11.71
C MET A 68 5.88 -7.73 -13.03
N ALA A 69 5.07 -8.17 -13.98
CA ALA A 69 5.52 -8.72 -15.25
C ALA A 69 6.02 -7.67 -16.28
N TRP A 70 6.14 -6.39 -15.91
CA TRP A 70 6.55 -5.34 -16.84
C TRP A 70 7.54 -4.35 -16.23
N PRO A 71 8.42 -3.77 -17.07
CA PRO A 71 9.28 -2.68 -16.68
C PRO A 71 8.45 -1.45 -16.32
N ILE A 72 8.92 -0.72 -15.31
CA ILE A 72 8.26 0.47 -14.79
C ILE A 72 8.90 1.69 -15.42
N SER A 73 8.09 2.51 -16.09
CA SER A 73 8.54 3.83 -16.52
C SER A 73 8.46 4.81 -15.35
N THR A 74 9.55 5.52 -15.08
CA THR A 74 9.62 6.62 -14.11
C THR A 74 9.30 7.96 -14.74
N SER A 75 9.02 8.01 -16.05
CA SER A 75 8.71 9.24 -16.79
C SER A 75 7.35 9.83 -16.45
N ASP A 76 6.43 9.01 -15.95
CA ASP A 76 5.05 9.41 -15.73
C ASP A 76 4.91 10.11 -14.37
N CYS A 77 4.57 11.39 -14.40
CA CYS A 77 4.26 12.16 -13.20
C CYS A 77 2.85 11.82 -12.70
N PHE A 78 2.75 11.25 -11.50
CA PHE A 78 1.50 11.12 -10.76
C PHE A 78 1.46 12.27 -9.75
N ASP A 79 0.68 13.30 -10.05
CA ASP A 79 0.58 14.56 -9.29
C ASP A 79 -0.46 14.50 -8.17
N ARG A 80 -1.17 13.38 -8.01
CA ARG A 80 -2.27 13.24 -7.06
C ARG A 80 -2.25 11.89 -6.33
N CYS A 81 -2.64 11.95 -5.06
CA CYS A 81 -2.83 10.80 -4.18
C CYS A 81 -4.11 10.99 -3.37
N MET A 82 -4.89 9.93 -3.19
CA MET A 82 -6.09 9.95 -2.35
C MET A 82 -6.14 8.72 -1.47
N ILE A 83 -6.82 8.88 -0.34
CA ILE A 83 -7.05 7.81 0.62
C ILE A 83 -8.53 7.81 0.94
N GLY A 84 -9.17 6.66 0.75
CA GLY A 84 -10.57 6.44 1.09
C GLY A 84 -11.61 6.94 0.08
N GLY A 85 -11.22 7.33 -1.13
CA GLY A 85 -12.16 7.73 -2.17
C GLY A 85 -11.60 7.78 -3.59
N THR A 86 -12.39 8.36 -4.50
CA THR A 86 -12.07 8.48 -5.94
C THR A 86 -12.00 9.94 -6.38
N PHE A 87 -11.30 10.22 -7.48
CA PHE A 87 -11.06 11.59 -7.97
C PHE A 87 -12.34 12.19 -8.55
N ASP A 88 -13.20 11.30 -9.06
CA ASP A 88 -14.38 11.63 -9.85
C ASP A 88 -15.62 11.75 -8.96
N GLN A 89 -15.45 11.66 -7.62
CA GLN A 89 -16.50 11.72 -6.61
C GLN A 89 -17.71 10.82 -6.89
N ARG A 90 -17.49 9.66 -7.53
CA ARG A 90 -18.52 8.62 -7.61
C ARG A 90 -18.65 7.99 -6.22
N GLU A 91 -19.88 7.93 -5.70
CA GLU A 91 -20.19 7.40 -4.37
C GLU A 91 -19.86 5.90 -4.23
N ASP A 92 -19.69 5.20 -5.35
CA ASP A 92 -19.36 3.80 -5.38
C ASP A 92 -17.91 3.56 -4.90
N ASN A 93 -17.75 2.62 -3.96
CA ASN A 93 -16.46 2.14 -3.42
C ASN A 93 -15.67 3.14 -2.55
N LEU A 94 -16.34 4.13 -1.93
CA LEU A 94 -15.73 4.96 -0.88
C LEU A 94 -15.40 4.12 0.36
N PHE A 95 -14.30 4.45 1.03
CA PHE A 95 -13.95 3.77 2.28
C PHE A 95 -14.86 4.23 3.41
N SER A 96 -15.53 3.27 4.05
CA SER A 96 -16.36 3.50 5.25
C SER A 96 -15.69 2.87 6.46
N GLY A 97 -14.98 3.68 7.24
CA GLY A 97 -14.24 3.21 8.40
C GLY A 97 -13.39 4.28 9.05
N ARG A 98 -12.39 3.87 9.84
CA ARG A 98 -11.43 4.77 10.48
C ARG A 98 -10.03 4.44 10.02
N ILE A 99 -9.25 5.49 9.75
CA ILE A 99 -7.82 5.39 9.44
C ILE A 99 -7.09 6.11 10.56
N ALA A 100 -6.16 5.41 11.23
CA ALA A 100 -5.43 5.96 12.37
C ALA A 100 -4.17 6.73 11.91
N SER A 101 -3.31 6.07 11.15
CA SER A 101 -2.06 6.64 10.64
C SER A 101 -1.82 6.18 9.21
N VAL A 102 -1.24 7.06 8.40
CA VAL A 102 -0.73 6.74 7.07
C VAL A 102 0.71 7.20 7.00
N THR A 103 1.60 6.29 6.63
CA THR A 103 3.03 6.57 6.51
C THR A 103 3.51 6.11 5.14
N GLY A 104 4.26 6.97 4.46
CA GLY A 104 4.93 6.66 3.21
C GLY A 104 6.44 6.56 3.42
N PHE A 105 7.09 5.65 2.71
CA PHE A 105 8.55 5.49 2.69
C PHE A 105 9.05 5.58 1.25
N THR A 106 10.23 6.17 1.07
CA THR A 106 10.90 6.23 -0.23
C THR A 106 11.67 4.95 -0.55
N GLU A 107 11.76 4.03 0.41
CA GLU A 107 12.47 2.77 0.32
C GLU A 107 11.53 1.56 0.53
N ALA A 108 11.93 0.42 -0.01
CA ALA A 108 11.23 -0.83 0.21
C ALA A 108 11.56 -1.38 1.61
N LEU A 109 10.61 -1.30 2.54
CA LEU A 109 10.80 -1.81 3.90
C LEU A 109 11.05 -3.33 3.92
N SER A 110 12.00 -3.74 4.75
CA SER A 110 12.26 -5.16 5.05
C SER A 110 11.13 -5.78 5.91
N PRO A 111 10.93 -7.11 5.85
CA PRO A 111 9.97 -7.80 6.72
C PRO A 111 10.19 -7.52 8.22
N GLN A 112 11.44 -7.39 8.65
CA GLN A 112 11.80 -7.13 10.05
C GLN A 112 11.37 -5.71 10.47
N GLN A 113 11.60 -4.70 9.62
CA GLN A 113 11.13 -3.34 9.88
C GLN A 113 9.60 -3.29 9.97
N ILE A 114 8.89 -3.97 9.07
CA ILE A 114 7.42 -4.00 9.06
C ILE A 114 6.86 -4.70 10.31
N SER A 115 7.44 -5.83 10.69
CA SER A 115 7.10 -6.54 11.92
C SER A 115 7.39 -5.69 13.17
N GLY A 116 8.52 -4.99 13.18
CA GLY A 116 8.87 -4.04 14.23
C GLY A 116 7.85 -2.92 14.36
N LEU A 117 7.47 -2.28 13.24
CA LEU A 117 6.44 -1.23 13.20
C LEU A 117 5.09 -1.72 13.75
N TYR A 118 4.67 -2.94 13.39
CA TYR A 118 3.46 -3.53 13.96
C TYR A 118 3.57 -3.75 15.47
N SER A 119 4.73 -4.22 15.93
CA SER A 119 5.00 -4.53 17.34
C SER A 119 5.03 -3.29 18.24
N LEU A 120 5.31 -2.10 17.69
CA LEU A 120 5.20 -0.83 18.43
C LEU A 120 3.76 -0.52 18.84
N GLY A 121 2.78 -1.09 18.13
CA GLY A 121 1.37 -1.00 18.44
C GLY A 121 0.72 0.35 18.07
N PRO A 122 -0.62 0.44 18.21
CA PRO A 122 -1.40 1.59 17.73
C PRO A 122 -1.17 2.88 18.51
N ASN A 123 -0.56 2.80 19.69
CA ASN A 123 -0.25 3.96 20.53
C ASN A 123 1.09 4.61 20.19
N TYR A 124 1.86 4.00 19.28
CA TYR A 124 3.13 4.56 18.84
C TYR A 124 2.89 5.85 18.05
N LYS A 125 3.22 6.99 18.66
CA LYS A 125 3.07 8.32 18.07
C LYS A 125 4.24 8.70 17.16
N GLY A 126 4.82 7.71 16.46
CA GLY A 126 6.09 7.80 15.76
C GLY A 126 6.31 9.12 15.05
N GLN A 127 7.24 9.93 15.55
CA GLN A 127 7.88 10.97 14.76
C GLN A 127 8.92 10.27 13.90
N LEU A 128 8.48 9.66 12.79
CA LEU A 128 9.40 9.23 11.73
C LEU A 128 9.88 10.50 11.03
N LYS A 129 10.86 11.15 11.65
CA LYS A 129 11.53 12.31 11.09
C LYS A 129 12.65 11.84 10.21
N PHE A 130 12.74 12.39 9.00
CA PHE A 130 13.98 12.27 8.24
C PHE A 130 15.11 12.97 9.00
N GLU A 131 16.35 12.51 8.85
CA GLU A 131 17.50 13.18 9.47
C GLU A 131 17.55 14.68 9.10
N SER A 132 17.07 15.04 7.91
CA SER A 132 16.95 16.44 7.46
C SER A 132 15.92 17.27 8.24
N GLU A 133 14.98 16.64 8.95
CA GLU A 133 13.90 17.28 9.73
C GLU A 133 14.23 17.40 11.22
N VAL A 134 15.33 16.78 11.68
CA VAL A 134 15.85 16.92 13.04
C VAL A 134 16.85 18.08 13.04
N ARG A 135 16.34 19.31 12.99
CA ARG A 135 17.11 20.54 13.23
C ARG A 135 16.73 21.17 14.55
#